data_AF-A0A151R8V2-F1
#
_entry.id   AF-A0A151R8V2-F1
#
_cell.length_a   1.000
_cell.length_b   1.000
_cell.length_c   1.000
_cell.angle_alpha   90.00
_cell.angle_beta   90.00
_cell.angle_gamma   90.00
#
_symmetry.space_group_name_H-M   'P 1'
#
loop_
_entity.id
_entity.type
_entity.pdbx_description
1 polymer ?
#
loop_
_entity_poly.entity_id
_entity_poly.type
_entity_poly.pdbx_seq_one_letter_code
_entity_poly.pdbx_strand_id
1 'polypeptide(L)'
;MKKWITEYHQSRPGLEVLQHQIDDFITAHEAKLEEERKEKEALAAEGGWTVVVHHKGRKKTTDSESGVAVGSVAQAAVENKMTKKKHKEVGLDFYRFQKREAQRNELMTLQSKFEEDKKRLQQMRAARKFRPY
;
A
#
# COMPACT_ATOMS: atom_id res chain seq x y z
N MET A 1 -54.90 -27.23 -18.66
CA MET A 1 -54.67 -26.55 -17.37
C MET A 1 -54.48 -27.50 -16.19
N LYS A 2 -55.43 -28.39 -15.87
CA LYS A 2 -55.29 -29.30 -14.70
C LYS A 2 -54.02 -30.19 -14.74
N LYS A 3 -53.64 -30.69 -15.92
CA LYS A 3 -52.44 -31.53 -16.11
C LYS A 3 -51.13 -30.82 -15.70
N TRP A 4 -50.97 -29.55 -16.07
CA TRP A 4 -49.78 -28.77 -15.75
C TRP A 4 -49.69 -28.41 -14.27
N ILE A 5 -50.84 -28.21 -13.62
CA ILE A 5 -50.91 -27.96 -12.18
C ILE A 5 -50.45 -29.21 -11.42
N THR A 6 -50.94 -30.40 -11.80
CA THR A 6 -50.51 -31.65 -11.18
C THR A 6 -49.04 -31.96 -11.41
N GLU A 7 -48.53 -31.73 -12.63
CA GLU A 7 -47.11 -31.86 -12.94
C GLU A 7 -46.26 -30.91 -12.10
N TYR A 8 -46.69 -29.66 -11.92
CA TYR A 8 -45.99 -28.67 -11.09
C TYR A 8 -45.91 -29.06 -9.60
N HIS A 9 -46.98 -29.62 -9.05
CA HIS A 9 -46.99 -30.11 -7.67
C HIS A 9 -46.16 -31.38 -7.51
N GLN A 10 -46.11 -32.26 -8.52
CA GLN A 10 -45.30 -33.48 -8.52
C GLN A 10 -43.81 -33.21 -8.78
N SER A 11 -43.49 -32.18 -9.56
CA SER A 11 -42.10 -31.80 -9.87
C SER A 11 -41.41 -31.09 -8.72
N ARG A 12 -42.12 -30.75 -7.64
CA ARG A 12 -41.58 -30.00 -6.51
C ARG A 12 -41.21 -30.98 -5.41
N PRO A 13 -39.94 -31.41 -5.32
CA PRO A 13 -39.48 -32.21 -4.19
C PRO A 13 -39.77 -31.46 -2.88
N GLY A 14 -40.13 -32.20 -1.84
CA GLY A 14 -40.30 -31.64 -0.50
C GLY A 14 -39.02 -30.96 -0.02
N LEU A 15 -39.16 -30.00 0.89
CA LEU A 15 -38.02 -29.22 1.42
C LEU A 15 -36.91 -30.11 1.96
N GLU A 16 -37.26 -31.19 2.66
CA GLU A 16 -36.32 -32.16 3.22
C GLU A 16 -35.49 -32.87 2.14
N VAL A 17 -36.13 -33.28 1.05
CA VAL A 17 -35.48 -33.95 -0.09
C VAL A 17 -34.52 -32.97 -0.78
N LEU A 18 -34.95 -31.72 -0.96
CA LEU A 18 -34.11 -30.69 -1.56
C LEU A 18 -32.89 -30.39 -0.70
N GLN A 19 -33.05 -30.33 0.62
CA GLN A 19 -31.95 -30.08 1.54
C GLN A 19 -30.92 -31.21 1.52
N HIS A 20 -31.37 -32.46 1.56
CA HIS A 20 -30.47 -33.62 1.43
C HIS A 20 -29.68 -33.59 0.11
N GLN A 21 -30.33 -33.26 -1.01
CA GLN A 21 -29.66 -33.11 -2.30
C GLN A 21 -28.61 -31.99 -2.33
N ILE A 22 -28.90 -30.87 -1.65
CA ILE A 22 -27.96 -29.76 -1.52
C ILE A 22 -26.77 -30.17 -0.67
N ASP A 23 -27.00 -30.83 0.47
CA ASP A 23 -25.93 -31.28 1.37
C ASP A 23 -25.02 -32.31 0.67
N ASP A 24 -25.60 -33.28 -0.04
CA ASP A 24 -24.86 -34.24 -0.87
C ASP A 24 -24.04 -33.55 -1.97
N PHE A 25 -24.62 -32.54 -2.62
CA PHE A 25 -23.95 -31.79 -3.67
C PHE A 25 -22.78 -30.97 -3.12
N ILE A 26 -22.98 -30.27 -2.00
CA ILE A 26 -21.95 -29.44 -1.35
C ILE A 26 -20.79 -30.34 -0.92
N THR A 27 -21.07 -31.45 -0.23
CA THR A 27 -20.04 -32.37 0.24
C THR A 27 -19.22 -32.97 -0.92
N ALA A 28 -19.88 -33.40 -2.00
CA ALA A 28 -19.19 -33.91 -3.18
C ALA A 28 -18.38 -32.83 -3.92
N HIS A 29 -18.88 -31.59 -3.96
CA HIS A 29 -18.20 -30.48 -4.60
C HIS A 29 -16.97 -30.02 -3.80
N GLU A 30 -17.09 -29.91 -2.48
CA GLU A 30 -15.98 -29.58 -1.58
C GLU A 30 -14.86 -30.63 -1.66
N ALA A 31 -15.22 -31.92 -1.67
CA ALA A 31 -14.25 -32.99 -1.85
C ALA A 31 -13.45 -32.86 -3.15
N LYS A 32 -14.12 -32.57 -4.29
CA LYS A 32 -13.45 -32.32 -5.57
C LYS A 32 -12.53 -31.11 -5.53
N LEU A 33 -12.97 -30.02 -4.92
CA LEU A 33 -12.20 -28.79 -4.82
C LEU A 33 -10.92 -28.98 -3.99
N GLU A 34 -11.00 -29.78 -2.92
CA GLU A 34 -9.89 -30.10 -2.05
C GLU A 34 -8.83 -30.94 -2.79
N GLU A 35 -9.26 -31.93 -3.59
CA GLU A 35 -8.35 -32.72 -4.44
C GLU A 35 -7.67 -31.85 -5.50
N GLU A 36 -8.41 -30.99 -6.21
CA GLU A 36 -7.81 -30.03 -7.16
C GLU A 36 -6.81 -29.08 -6.48
N ARG A 37 -7.07 -28.68 -5.23
CA ARG A 37 -6.14 -27.83 -4.47
C ARG A 37 -4.85 -28.57 -4.18
N LYS A 38 -4.93 -29.83 -3.73
CA LYS A 38 -3.76 -30.68 -3.47
C LYS A 38 -2.96 -30.93 -4.75
N GLU A 39 -3.62 -31.19 -5.88
CA GLU A 39 -2.96 -31.36 -7.17
C GLU A 39 -2.20 -30.11 -7.61
N LYS A 40 -2.83 -28.92 -7.46
CA LYS A 40 -2.17 -27.63 -7.75
C LYS A 40 -0.99 -27.36 -6.81
N GLU A 41 -1.09 -27.71 -5.53
CA GLU A 41 0.00 -27.60 -4.56
C GLU A 41 1.16 -28.54 -4.92
N ALA A 42 0.88 -29.79 -5.30
CA ALA A 42 1.88 -30.76 -5.73
C ALA A 42 2.60 -30.32 -7.01
N LEU A 43 1.85 -29.86 -8.02
CA LEU A 43 2.41 -29.36 -9.28
C LEU A 43 3.26 -28.10 -9.08
N ALA A 44 2.87 -27.23 -8.16
CA ALA A 44 3.68 -26.07 -7.79
C ALA A 44 4.99 -26.50 -7.11
N ALA A 45 4.94 -27.48 -6.20
CA ALA A 45 6.11 -28.01 -5.51
C ALA A 45 7.12 -28.67 -6.46
N GLU A 46 6.67 -29.43 -7.46
CA GLU A 46 7.55 -30.04 -8.48
C GLU A 46 8.30 -29.00 -9.32
N GLY A 47 7.65 -27.87 -9.64
CA GLY A 47 8.27 -26.76 -10.35
C GLY A 47 9.17 -25.85 -9.49
N GLY A 48 9.26 -26.11 -8.18
CA GLY A 48 9.98 -25.25 -7.21
C GLY A 48 9.29 -23.91 -6.94
N TRP A 49 8.01 -23.76 -7.30
CA TRP A 49 7.22 -22.56 -7.06
C TRP A 49 6.29 -22.78 -5.87
N THR A 50 6.20 -21.81 -4.96
CA THR A 50 5.27 -21.89 -3.82
C THR A 50 4.00 -21.10 -4.12
N VAL A 51 2.84 -21.71 -3.86
CA VAL A 51 1.53 -21.03 -4.00
C VAL A 51 1.40 -19.98 -2.90
N VAL A 52 1.48 -18.70 -3.27
CA VAL A 52 1.30 -17.61 -2.31
C VAL A 52 -0.19 -17.42 -2.03
N VAL A 53 -0.64 -17.83 -0.86
CA VAL A 53 -2.00 -17.58 -0.38
C VAL A 53 -2.07 -16.19 0.24
N HIS A 54 -2.79 -15.27 -0.41
CA HIS A 54 -3.10 -13.99 0.20
C HIS A 54 -4.16 -14.18 1.29
N HIS A 55 -3.73 -14.14 2.54
CA HIS A 55 -4.62 -14.08 3.69
C HIS A 55 -5.43 -12.78 3.59
N LYS A 56 -6.70 -12.90 3.21
CA LYS A 56 -7.64 -11.78 3.13
C LYS A 56 -7.70 -11.14 4.52
N GLY A 57 -7.05 -9.98 4.65
CA GLY A 57 -6.95 -9.28 5.92
C GLY A 57 -8.31 -8.94 6.51
N ARG A 58 -8.30 -8.62 7.81
CA ARG A 58 -9.46 -8.21 8.64
C ARG A 58 -10.43 -7.33 7.85
N LYS A 59 -11.73 -7.69 7.86
CA LYS A 59 -12.81 -6.92 7.22
C LYS A 59 -12.68 -5.45 7.62
N LYS A 60 -12.50 -4.58 6.63
CA LYS A 60 -12.59 -3.13 6.81
C LYS A 60 -14.07 -2.79 6.92
N THR A 61 -14.48 -2.17 8.02
CA THR A 61 -15.79 -1.56 8.14
C THR A 61 -15.75 -0.25 7.36
N THR A 62 -16.67 -0.09 6.41
CA THR A 62 -16.86 1.16 5.69
C THR A 62 -17.80 2.02 6.51
N ASP A 63 -17.40 3.25 6.81
CA ASP A 63 -18.26 4.23 7.44
C ASP A 63 -19.32 4.72 6.42
N SER A 64 -20.60 4.69 6.81
CA SER A 64 -21.73 4.91 5.89
C SER A 64 -21.89 6.36 5.42
N GLU A 65 -21.32 7.32 6.16
CA GLU A 65 -21.44 8.75 5.84
C GLU A 65 -20.33 9.24 4.91
N SER A 66 -19.11 8.73 5.08
CA SER A 66 -17.92 9.16 4.34
C SER A 66 -17.50 8.22 3.21
N GLY A 67 -18.00 6.98 3.18
CA GLY A 67 -17.59 5.96 2.21
C GLY A 67 -16.13 5.52 2.36
N VAL A 68 -15.42 5.98 3.39
CA VAL A 68 -14.01 5.68 3.63
C VAL A 68 -13.88 4.38 4.41
N ALA A 69 -13.07 3.45 3.91
CA ALA A 69 -12.75 2.19 4.57
C ALA A 69 -11.79 2.43 5.76
N VAL A 70 -12.33 2.70 6.94
CA VAL A 70 -11.53 2.92 8.15
C VAL A 70 -11.16 1.59 8.77
N GLY A 71 -9.98 1.07 8.42
CA GLY A 71 -9.35 0.05 9.24
C GLY A 71 -8.75 0.71 10.48
N SER A 72 -9.07 0.21 11.68
CA SER A 72 -8.43 0.64 12.93
C SER A 72 -6.93 0.29 12.89
N VAL A 73 -6.11 1.15 12.30
CA VAL A 73 -4.66 1.01 12.35
C VAL A 73 -4.19 1.87 13.51
N ALA A 74 -3.64 1.25 14.55
CA ALA A 74 -3.02 1.98 15.65
C ALA A 74 -1.98 2.93 15.07
N GLN A 75 -2.12 4.23 15.35
CA GLN A 75 -1.27 5.28 14.79
C GLN A 75 0.21 5.00 15.05
N ALA A 76 0.54 4.50 16.25
CA ALA A 76 1.89 4.07 16.63
C ALA A 76 2.47 2.95 15.74
N ALA A 77 1.63 2.07 15.19
CA ALA A 77 2.07 1.02 14.28
C ALA A 77 2.29 1.55 12.85
N VAL A 78 1.59 2.62 12.45
CA VAL A 78 1.82 3.33 11.18
C VAL A 78 3.13 4.10 11.25
N GLU A 79 3.34 4.87 12.32
CA GLU A 79 4.54 5.68 12.53
C GLU A 79 5.79 4.80 12.59
N ASN A 80 5.77 3.70 13.36
CA ASN A 80 6.87 2.74 13.38
C ASN A 80 7.14 2.07 12.03
N LYS A 81 6.12 1.90 11.18
CA LYS A 81 6.30 1.38 9.81
C LYS A 81 6.82 2.46 8.86
N MET A 82 6.51 3.72 9.09
CA MET A 82 7.05 4.85 8.31
C MET A 82 8.53 5.08 8.64
N THR A 83 8.93 5.03 9.91
CA THR A 83 10.34 5.17 10.31
C THR A 83 11.22 3.99 9.89
N LYS A 84 10.66 2.77 9.84
CA LYS A 84 11.37 1.56 9.40
C LYS A 84 11.42 1.39 7.88
N LYS A 85 10.66 2.17 7.11
CA LYS A 85 10.83 2.21 5.65
C LYS A 85 12.13 2.95 5.37
N LYS A 86 13.13 2.23 4.88
CA LYS A 86 14.27 2.85 4.20
C LYS A 86 13.69 3.79 3.15
N HIS A 87 14.09 5.06 3.17
CA HIS A 87 13.65 6.07 2.19
C HIS A 87 13.83 5.45 0.80
N LYS A 88 12.71 5.11 0.14
CA LYS A 88 12.71 4.63 -1.25
C LYS A 88 12.76 5.84 -2.17
N GLU A 89 13.66 6.75 -1.85
CA GLU A 89 13.99 7.86 -2.71
C GLU A 89 15.15 7.39 -3.55
N VAL A 90 14.97 7.51 -4.86
CA VAL A 90 16.05 7.52 -5.84
C VAL A 90 17.18 8.33 -5.21
N GLY A 91 18.33 7.72 -4.96
CA GLY A 91 19.40 8.35 -4.17
C GLY A 91 19.63 9.79 -4.61
N LEU A 92 19.90 10.69 -3.66
CA LEU A 92 19.87 12.17 -3.78
C LEU A 92 20.67 12.79 -4.95
N ASP A 93 21.25 11.98 -5.83
CA ASP A 93 22.20 12.30 -6.87
C ASP A 93 22.04 11.44 -8.13
N PHE A 94 20.87 10.82 -8.34
CA PHE A 94 20.66 9.97 -9.51
C PHE A 94 20.77 10.75 -10.83
N TYR A 95 20.36 12.01 -10.85
CA TYR A 95 20.45 12.84 -12.04
C TYR A 95 21.50 13.95 -11.92
N ARG A 96 22.21 14.20 -13.03
CA ARG A 96 23.25 15.25 -13.11
C ARG A 96 22.71 16.66 -12.83
N PHE A 97 21.43 16.93 -13.09
CA PHE A 97 20.84 18.24 -12.81
C PHE A 97 20.71 18.51 -11.30
N GLN A 98 20.49 17.48 -10.48
CA GLN A 98 20.39 17.60 -9.01
C GLN A 98 21.70 18.14 -8.43
N LYS A 99 22.84 17.59 -8.87
CA LYS A 99 24.17 18.07 -8.48
C LYS A 99 24.43 19.51 -8.90
N ARG A 100 24.05 19.88 -10.13
CA ARG A 100 24.24 21.23 -10.65
C ARG A 100 23.41 22.26 -9.87
N GLU A 101 22.17 21.92 -9.55
CA GLU A 101 21.29 22.78 -8.77
C GLU A 101 21.77 22.94 -7.34
N ALA A 102 22.22 21.86 -6.69
CA ALA A 102 22.81 21.92 -5.35
C ALA A 102 24.03 22.85 -5.31
N GLN A 103 24.98 22.67 -6.23
CA GLN A 103 26.16 23.54 -6.34
C GLN A 103 25.80 25.00 -6.61
N ARG A 104 24.81 25.26 -7.48
CA ARG A 104 24.34 26.62 -7.75
C ARG A 104 23.74 27.25 -6.50
N ASN A 105 22.93 26.51 -5.75
CA ASN A 105 22.32 26.99 -4.52
C ASN A 105 23.40 27.29 -3.46
N GLU A 106 24.40 26.42 -3.30
CA GLU A 106 25.56 26.67 -2.43
C GLU A 106 26.31 27.97 -2.82
N LEU A 107 26.60 28.16 -4.11
CA LEU A 107 27.24 29.38 -4.62
C LEU A 107 26.39 30.64 -4.33
N MET A 108 25.08 30.57 -4.51
CA MET A 108 24.19 31.69 -4.18
C MET A 108 24.23 32.04 -2.68
N THR A 109 24.26 31.02 -1.81
CA THR A 109 24.37 31.27 -0.36
C THR A 109 25.71 31.90 0.01
N LEU A 110 26.80 31.48 -0.64
CA LEU A 110 28.13 32.06 -0.45
C LEU A 110 28.20 33.53 -0.90
N GLN A 111 27.59 33.85 -2.05
CA GLN A 111 27.52 35.23 -2.54
C GLN A 111 26.75 36.13 -1.58
N SER A 112 25.59 35.70 -1.08
CA SER A 112 24.81 36.47 -0.09
C SER A 112 25.63 36.77 1.17
N LYS A 113 26.27 35.73 1.74
CA LYS A 113 27.12 35.90 2.93
C LYS A 113 28.29 36.85 2.67
N PHE A 114 28.93 36.75 1.50
CA PHE A 114 30.02 37.65 1.14
C PHE A 114 29.59 39.11 1.03
N GLU A 115 28.40 39.37 0.46
CA GLU A 115 27.84 40.72 0.39
C GLU A 115 27.51 41.28 1.77
N GLU A 116 26.96 40.46 2.67
CA GLU A 116 26.71 40.82 4.06
C GLU A 116 28.01 41.19 4.79
N ASP A 117 29.05 40.36 4.65
CA ASP A 117 30.36 40.60 5.26
C ASP A 117 31.04 41.85 4.68
N LYS A 118 30.90 42.09 3.38
CA LYS A 118 31.41 43.30 2.72
C LYS A 118 30.75 44.55 3.30
N LYS A 119 29.42 44.53 3.50
CA LYS A 119 28.69 45.63 4.15
C LYS A 119 29.17 45.84 5.59
N ARG A 120 29.34 44.76 6.35
CA ARG A 120 29.85 44.80 7.73
C ARG A 120 31.27 45.40 7.80
N LEU A 121 32.15 44.98 6.91
CA LEU A 121 33.53 45.50 6.85
C LEU A 121 33.57 46.98 6.48
N GLN A 122 32.71 47.43 5.56
CA GLN A 122 32.57 48.85 5.22
C GLN A 122 32.12 49.67 6.43
N GLN A 123 31.13 49.20 7.19
CA GLN A 123 30.69 49.85 8.43
C GLN A 123 31.84 49.93 9.45
N MET A 124 32.59 48.85 9.65
CA MET A 124 33.76 48.85 10.55
C MET A 124 34.86 49.79 10.09
N ARG A 125 35.15 49.86 8.77
CA ARG A 125 36.13 50.79 8.20
C ARG A 125 35.70 52.24 8.41
N ALA A 126 34.43 52.57 8.18
CA ALA A 126 33.89 53.90 8.41
C ALA A 126 33.92 54.30 9.90
N ALA A 127 33.64 53.36 10.80
CA ALA A 127 33.72 53.59 12.23
C ALA A 127 35.17 53.71 12.76
N ARG A 128 36.16 53.25 11.98
CA ARG A 128 37.57 53.24 12.39
C ARG A 128 38.15 54.66 12.35
N LYS A 129 38.43 55.22 13.52
CA LYS A 129 39.08 56.54 13.69
C LYS A 129 40.61 56.45 13.59
N PHE A 130 41.14 55.81 12.56
CA PHE A 130 42.58 55.67 12.36
C PHE A 130 43.12 56.83 11.53
N ARG A 131 44.03 57.63 12.11
CA ARG A 131 44.73 58.73 11.44
C ARG A 131 46.23 58.39 11.40
N PRO A 132 46.78 58.05 10.22
CA PRO A 132 48.16 57.58 10.10
C PRO A 132 49.22 58.70 10.06
N TYR A 133 48.83 59.95 10.24
CA TYR A 133 49.70 61.12 10.37
C TYR A 133 49.31 61.91 11.61
#